data_AF-A0A8H7N8Q3-F1
#
_entry.id   AF-A0A8H7N8Q3-F1
#
_cell.length_a   1.000
_cell.length_b   1.000
_cell.length_c   1.000
_cell.angle_alpha   90.00
_cell.angle_beta   90.00
_cell.angle_gamma   90.00
#
_symmetry.space_group_name_H-M   'P 1'
#
loop_
_entity.id
_entity.type
_entity.pdbx_description
1 polymer ?
#
loop_
_entity_poly.entity_id
_entity_poly.type
_entity_poly.pdbx_seq_one_letter_code
_entity_poly.pdbx_strand_id
1 'polypeptide(L)'
;MPSPSPSRSRSPSPPPRPYEIRGFEIGGDSFDINIRVNSVRFDIPLSPDNFERSPKALALFKKIFSLVKSDDDADPDVWAYVREIADHFLPEFQRLAPKKIHTGKLALADLEASGYFECEYKVLKERPNITTVKPWGRQDDVDGPCADKEWDMRTYQSTFPLYSLEDVEVPYTDGESIHDIIPQRVFVNGKTCFYKSCYSPWDALEEVTKYCKIAQSGLSISDLRTSRLSGIVTYRDGLARGLLYDWIETKDPGTLTWAIEDDVPRSQKISGRFRSATL
;
A
#
# COMPACT_ATOMS: atom_id res chain seq x y z
N MET A 1 -25.45 48.37 -17.08
CA MET A 1 -24.95 47.75 -15.84
C MET A 1 -25.46 46.32 -15.80
N PRO A 2 -24.60 45.29 -15.89
CA PRO A 2 -25.03 43.91 -15.72
C PRO A 2 -25.00 43.52 -14.23
N SER A 3 -26.08 42.91 -13.77
CA SER A 3 -26.23 42.38 -12.41
C SER A 3 -25.25 41.24 -12.13
N PRO A 4 -24.70 41.10 -10.91
CA PRO A 4 -23.84 39.99 -10.56
C PRO A 4 -24.66 38.70 -10.39
N SER A 5 -24.28 37.66 -11.11
CA SER A 5 -24.81 36.30 -10.96
C SER A 5 -24.53 35.76 -9.55
N PRO A 6 -25.47 35.05 -8.91
CA PRO A 6 -25.28 34.54 -7.57
C PRO A 6 -24.22 33.44 -7.56
N SER A 7 -23.21 33.60 -6.70
CA SER A 7 -22.19 32.60 -6.42
C SER A 7 -22.87 31.29 -6.00
N ARG A 8 -22.67 30.23 -6.78
CA ARG A 8 -23.00 28.86 -6.38
C ARG A 8 -22.26 28.54 -5.09
N SER A 9 -22.97 28.52 -3.97
CA SER A 9 -22.48 27.93 -2.73
C SER A 9 -22.15 26.48 -3.01
N ARG A 10 -20.85 26.13 -3.03
CA ARG A 10 -20.42 24.73 -2.94
C ARG A 10 -20.98 24.20 -1.63
N SER A 11 -21.93 23.28 -1.72
CA SER A 11 -22.34 22.47 -0.58
C SER A 11 -21.08 21.88 0.08
N PRO A 12 -20.94 21.95 1.41
CA PRO A 12 -19.80 21.39 2.09
C PRO A 12 -19.71 19.91 1.75
N SER A 13 -18.53 19.45 1.33
CA SER A 13 -18.27 18.03 1.15
C SER A 13 -18.58 17.30 2.46
N PRO A 14 -19.16 16.10 2.42
CA PRO A 14 -19.37 15.32 3.62
C PRO A 14 -18.03 15.17 4.37
N PRO A 15 -18.06 15.13 5.72
CA PRO A 15 -16.86 14.94 6.49
C PRO A 15 -16.15 13.65 6.04
N PRO A 16 -14.80 13.63 6.02
CA PRO A 16 -14.05 12.44 5.68
C PRO A 16 -14.44 11.30 6.64
N ARG A 17 -14.62 10.10 6.08
CA ARG A 17 -14.96 8.92 6.88
C ARG A 17 -13.75 8.55 7.75
N PRO A 18 -13.95 8.02 8.97
CA PRO A 18 -12.86 7.70 9.87
C PRO A 18 -12.18 6.35 9.52
N TYR A 19 -12.33 5.87 8.29
CA TYR A 19 -11.77 4.62 7.80
C TYR A 19 -11.43 4.73 6.31
N GLU A 20 -10.44 3.94 5.89
CA GLU A 20 -10.01 3.80 4.50
C GLU A 20 -10.32 2.38 4.00
N ILE A 21 -10.91 2.25 2.81
CA ILE A 21 -11.05 0.95 2.14
C ILE A 21 -9.85 0.79 1.21
N ARG A 22 -9.01 -0.22 1.47
CA ARG A 22 -7.74 -0.43 0.75
C ARG A 22 -7.90 -1.23 -0.54
N GLY A 23 -9.01 -1.94 -0.67
CA GLY A 23 -9.31 -2.77 -1.84
C GLY A 23 -10.09 -4.02 -1.46
N PHE A 24 -10.10 -4.97 -2.39
CA PHE A 24 -10.82 -6.23 -2.30
C PHE A 24 -9.89 -7.39 -2.64
N GLU A 25 -9.99 -8.48 -1.89
CA GLU A 25 -9.38 -9.76 -2.28
C GLU A 25 -10.49 -10.67 -2.79
N ILE A 26 -10.32 -11.27 -3.98
CA ILE A 26 -11.34 -12.09 -4.61
C ILE A 26 -10.95 -13.56 -4.47
N GLY A 27 -11.82 -14.38 -3.89
CA GLY A 27 -11.61 -15.81 -3.71
C GLY A 27 -12.83 -16.61 -4.13
N GLY A 28 -12.71 -17.48 -5.14
CA GLY A 28 -13.80 -18.36 -5.55
C GLY A 28 -15.09 -17.61 -5.93
N ASP A 29 -16.12 -17.73 -5.08
CA ASP A 29 -17.42 -17.05 -5.15
C ASP A 29 -17.63 -15.99 -4.04
N SER A 30 -16.53 -15.57 -3.41
CA SER A 30 -16.48 -14.63 -2.29
C SER A 30 -15.45 -13.52 -2.54
N PHE A 31 -15.57 -12.44 -1.78
CA PHE A 31 -14.53 -11.41 -1.71
C PHE A 31 -14.45 -10.78 -0.32
N ASP A 32 -13.27 -10.29 0.02
CA ASP A 32 -12.97 -9.70 1.32
C ASP A 32 -12.76 -8.19 1.18
N ILE A 33 -13.54 -7.41 1.95
CA ILE A 33 -13.35 -5.96 2.02
C ILE A 33 -12.23 -5.67 3.02
N ASN A 34 -11.14 -5.09 2.53
CA ASN A 34 -9.98 -4.73 3.35
C ASN A 34 -10.13 -3.28 3.84
N ILE A 35 -10.27 -3.10 5.16
CA ILE A 35 -10.47 -1.79 5.79
C ILE A 35 -9.30 -1.48 6.72
N ARG A 36 -8.89 -0.21 6.71
CA ARG A 36 -7.89 0.33 7.62
C ARG A 36 -8.46 1.46 8.46
N VAL A 37 -8.25 1.39 9.77
CA VAL A 37 -8.58 2.45 10.73
C VAL A 37 -7.44 2.59 11.71
N ASN A 38 -6.85 3.78 11.84
CA ASN A 38 -5.80 4.09 12.82
C ASN A 38 -4.68 3.03 12.97
N SER A 39 -4.14 2.53 11.85
CA SER A 39 -3.15 1.43 11.81
C SER A 39 -3.67 0.12 12.41
N VAL A 40 -4.95 -0.15 12.32
CA VAL A 40 -5.58 -1.47 12.57
C VAL A 40 -6.27 -1.89 11.28
N ARG A 41 -6.17 -3.16 10.92
CA ARG A 41 -6.82 -3.73 9.74
C ARG A 41 -8.04 -4.56 10.13
N PHE A 42 -9.06 -4.45 9.31
CA PHE A 42 -10.32 -5.18 9.45
C PHE A 42 -10.66 -5.79 8.10
N ASP A 43 -10.85 -7.09 8.09
CA ASP A 43 -11.27 -7.83 6.90
C ASP A 43 -12.72 -8.25 7.06
N ILE A 44 -13.57 -7.89 6.10
CA ILE A 44 -14.98 -8.27 6.07
C ILE A 44 -15.19 -9.28 4.93
N PRO A 45 -15.18 -10.59 5.22
CA PRO A 45 -15.45 -11.60 4.21
C PRO A 45 -16.92 -11.60 3.79
N LEU A 46 -17.16 -11.67 2.49
CA LEU A 46 -18.49 -11.73 1.89
C LEU A 46 -18.59 -12.89 0.90
N SER A 47 -19.52 -13.79 1.17
CA SER A 47 -19.89 -14.93 0.35
C SER A 47 -21.41 -15.08 0.27
N PRO A 48 -21.94 -15.91 -0.66
CA PRO A 48 -23.36 -16.21 -0.72
C PRO A 48 -23.95 -16.74 0.60
N ASP A 49 -23.15 -17.43 1.40
CA ASP A 49 -23.57 -18.04 2.67
C ASP A 49 -23.86 -17.00 3.76
N ASN A 50 -23.38 -15.76 3.61
CA ASN A 50 -23.70 -14.67 4.52
C ASN A 50 -25.17 -14.22 4.43
N PHE A 51 -25.92 -14.64 3.40
CA PHE A 51 -27.28 -14.14 3.09
C PHE A 51 -28.37 -15.18 3.40
N GLU A 52 -28.77 -15.30 4.68
CA GLU A 52 -29.82 -16.24 5.08
C GLU A 52 -31.23 -15.64 4.86
N ARG A 53 -32.04 -16.32 4.03
CA ARG A 53 -33.43 -15.91 3.70
C ARG A 53 -33.50 -14.47 3.20
N SER A 54 -32.48 -14.04 2.45
CA SER A 54 -32.30 -12.67 1.97
C SER A 54 -32.10 -12.65 0.45
N PRO A 55 -33.08 -13.08 -0.37
CA PRO A 55 -32.92 -13.18 -1.82
C PRO A 55 -32.59 -11.85 -2.51
N LYS A 56 -33.07 -10.70 -2.00
CA LYS A 56 -32.78 -9.39 -2.60
C LYS A 56 -31.36 -8.95 -2.32
N ALA A 57 -30.92 -9.04 -1.07
CA ALA A 57 -29.53 -8.75 -0.70
C ALA A 57 -28.54 -9.69 -1.40
N LEU A 58 -28.87 -10.99 -1.50
CA LEU A 58 -28.06 -11.95 -2.25
C LEU A 58 -27.98 -11.61 -3.75
N ALA A 59 -29.07 -11.17 -4.36
CA ALA A 59 -29.06 -10.74 -5.76
C ALA A 59 -28.18 -9.49 -5.96
N LEU A 60 -28.23 -8.54 -5.03
CA LEU A 60 -27.36 -7.36 -5.04
C LEU A 60 -25.89 -7.78 -4.89
N PHE A 61 -25.57 -8.62 -3.91
CA PHE A 61 -24.22 -9.17 -3.74
C PHE A 61 -23.71 -9.80 -5.03
N LYS A 62 -24.49 -10.67 -5.69
CA LYS A 62 -24.08 -11.31 -6.96
C LYS A 62 -23.83 -10.31 -8.08
N LYS A 63 -24.64 -9.24 -8.18
CA LYS A 63 -24.41 -8.14 -9.13
C LYS A 63 -23.06 -7.47 -8.84
N ILE A 64 -22.83 -7.06 -7.59
CA ILE A 64 -21.59 -6.38 -7.18
C ILE A 64 -20.38 -7.29 -7.36
N PHE A 65 -20.46 -8.54 -6.93
CA PHE A 65 -19.39 -9.53 -7.10
C PHE A 65 -19.01 -9.74 -8.57
N SER A 66 -19.98 -9.70 -9.47
CA SER A 66 -19.72 -9.81 -10.92
C SER A 66 -18.94 -8.60 -11.45
N LEU A 67 -19.24 -7.39 -10.95
CA LEU A 67 -18.52 -6.15 -11.30
C LEU A 67 -17.08 -6.16 -10.78
N VAL A 68 -16.90 -6.55 -9.52
CA VAL A 68 -15.58 -6.70 -8.89
C VAL A 68 -14.73 -7.73 -9.66
N LYS A 69 -15.33 -8.86 -10.04
CA LYS A 69 -14.63 -9.91 -10.81
C LYS A 69 -14.26 -9.48 -12.23
N SER A 70 -15.00 -8.55 -12.83
CA SER A 70 -14.66 -8.01 -14.16
C SER A 70 -13.59 -6.92 -14.12
N ASP A 71 -12.96 -6.66 -12.96
CA ASP A 71 -11.99 -5.58 -12.76
C ASP A 71 -12.58 -4.19 -13.11
N ASP A 72 -13.91 -4.07 -12.97
CA ASP A 72 -14.64 -2.79 -13.04
C ASP A 72 -14.88 -2.28 -11.61
N ASP A 73 -13.83 -2.34 -10.80
CA ASP A 73 -13.84 -1.95 -9.39
C ASP A 73 -13.95 -0.42 -9.22
N ALA A 74 -13.77 0.35 -10.30
CA ALA A 74 -14.05 1.79 -10.36
C ALA A 74 -15.55 2.13 -10.35
N ASP A 75 -16.44 1.13 -10.50
CA ASP A 75 -17.89 1.35 -10.52
C ASP A 75 -18.39 1.97 -9.19
N PRO A 76 -19.11 3.10 -9.23
CA PRO A 76 -19.64 3.76 -8.04
C PRO A 76 -20.57 2.88 -7.18
N ASP A 77 -21.30 1.94 -7.78
CA ASP A 77 -22.19 1.00 -7.09
C ASP A 77 -21.40 0.03 -6.21
N VAL A 78 -20.24 -0.45 -6.71
CA VAL A 78 -19.33 -1.31 -5.92
C VAL A 78 -18.90 -0.54 -4.68
N TRP A 79 -18.37 0.66 -4.87
CA TRP A 79 -17.90 1.49 -3.76
C TRP A 79 -19.02 1.90 -2.80
N ALA A 80 -20.24 2.15 -3.30
CA ALA A 80 -21.39 2.46 -2.45
C ALA A 80 -21.78 1.27 -1.57
N TYR A 81 -21.84 0.07 -2.16
CA TYR A 81 -22.17 -1.17 -1.46
C TYR A 81 -21.16 -1.51 -0.36
N VAL A 82 -19.86 -1.46 -0.65
CA VAL A 82 -18.83 -1.78 0.33
C VAL A 82 -18.74 -0.74 1.45
N ARG A 83 -19.04 0.54 1.14
CA ARG A 83 -19.13 1.59 2.15
C ARG A 83 -20.31 1.39 3.08
N GLU A 84 -21.47 1.00 2.55
CA GLU A 84 -22.65 0.68 3.36
C GLU A 84 -22.36 -0.47 4.33
N ILE A 85 -21.67 -1.52 3.86
CA ILE A 85 -21.24 -2.63 4.72
C ILE A 85 -20.24 -2.15 5.78
N ALA A 86 -19.22 -1.37 5.39
CA ALA A 86 -18.24 -0.84 6.34
C ALA A 86 -18.87 0.06 7.41
N ASP A 87 -19.88 0.87 7.06
CA ASP A 87 -20.58 1.76 7.98
C ASP A 87 -21.26 1.01 9.14
N HIS A 88 -21.69 -0.22 8.91
CA HIS A 88 -22.22 -1.08 9.98
C HIS A 88 -21.19 -1.33 11.08
N PHE A 89 -19.92 -1.51 10.73
CA PHE A 89 -18.83 -1.80 11.69
C PHE A 89 -18.20 -0.55 12.31
N LEU A 90 -18.66 0.65 11.96
CA LEU A 90 -18.10 1.91 12.44
C LEU A 90 -17.93 1.98 13.97
N PRO A 91 -18.89 1.53 14.81
CA PRO A 91 -18.72 1.53 16.26
C PRO A 91 -17.57 0.64 16.73
N GLU A 92 -17.40 -0.54 16.11
CA GLU A 92 -16.34 -1.48 16.45
C GLU A 92 -14.98 -0.96 15.98
N PHE A 93 -14.91 -0.34 14.81
CA PHE A 93 -13.69 0.32 14.32
C PHE A 93 -13.21 1.40 15.30
N GLN A 94 -14.10 2.27 15.76
CA GLN A 94 -13.76 3.32 16.72
C GLN A 94 -13.30 2.75 18.07
N ARG A 95 -13.92 1.64 18.50
CA ARG A 95 -13.58 0.97 19.76
C ARG A 95 -12.24 0.24 19.71
N LEU A 96 -11.97 -0.46 18.61
CA LEU A 96 -10.80 -1.34 18.43
C LEU A 96 -9.58 -0.60 17.87
N ALA A 97 -9.80 0.51 17.19
CA ALA A 97 -8.75 1.32 16.58
C ALA A 97 -8.87 2.79 17.04
N PRO A 98 -8.63 3.08 18.32
CA PRO A 98 -8.67 4.46 18.81
C PRO A 98 -7.64 5.33 18.08
N LYS A 99 -7.97 6.61 17.87
CA LYS A 99 -7.06 7.58 17.23
C LYS A 99 -5.77 7.65 18.06
N LYS A 100 -4.63 7.36 17.43
CA LYS A 100 -3.31 7.54 18.03
C LYS A 100 -2.78 8.87 17.55
N ILE A 101 -2.48 9.78 18.48
CA ILE A 101 -1.76 11.01 18.16
C ILE A 101 -0.29 10.65 18.15
N HIS A 102 0.36 10.76 16.99
CA HIS A 102 1.80 10.57 16.92
C HIS A 102 2.52 11.87 17.28
N THR A 103 3.40 11.79 18.28
CA THR A 103 4.25 12.91 18.69
C THR A 103 5.70 12.46 18.61
N GLY A 104 6.40 12.77 17.52
CA GLY A 104 7.84 12.48 17.41
C GLY A 104 8.30 12.03 16.03
N LYS A 105 9.35 11.22 15.96
CA LYS A 105 9.81 10.63 14.69
C LYS A 105 8.84 9.50 14.30
N LEU A 106 8.32 9.53 13.07
CA LEU A 106 7.48 8.46 12.52
C LEU A 106 8.39 7.49 11.77
N ALA A 107 8.28 6.20 12.03
CA ALA A 107 8.99 5.13 11.34
C ALA A 107 8.01 4.24 10.56
N LEU A 108 8.53 3.41 9.65
CA LEU A 108 7.70 2.42 8.95
C LEU A 108 7.01 1.47 9.94
N ALA A 109 7.65 1.16 11.07
CA ALA A 109 7.07 0.33 12.12
C ALA A 109 5.77 0.93 12.70
N ASP A 110 5.65 2.26 12.78
CA ASP A 110 4.46 2.94 13.28
C ASP A 110 3.29 2.89 12.26
N LEU A 111 3.62 2.70 10.99
CA LEU A 111 2.66 2.52 9.90
C LEU A 111 2.24 1.07 9.71
N GLU A 112 2.86 0.11 10.38
CA GLU A 112 2.40 -1.28 10.34
C GLU A 112 1.06 -1.42 11.07
N ALA A 113 0.29 -2.43 10.65
CA ALA A 113 -0.96 -2.72 11.32
C ALA A 113 -0.66 -3.22 12.74
N SER A 114 -1.05 -2.44 13.73
CA SER A 114 -0.96 -2.76 15.16
C SER A 114 -1.98 -3.81 15.62
N GLY A 115 -2.89 -4.22 14.73
CA GLY A 115 -3.86 -5.28 14.98
C GLY A 115 -4.60 -5.66 13.69
N TYR A 116 -5.10 -6.90 13.69
CA TYR A 116 -5.88 -7.49 12.61
C TYR A 116 -7.15 -8.10 13.19
N PHE A 117 -8.27 -7.86 12.53
CA PHE A 117 -9.57 -8.34 12.97
C PHE A 117 -10.38 -8.84 11.78
N GLU A 118 -11.05 -9.98 11.96
CA GLU A 118 -12.03 -10.46 11.01
C GLU A 118 -13.43 -10.06 11.49
N CYS A 119 -14.21 -9.50 10.57
CA CYS A 119 -15.51 -8.91 10.80
C CYS A 119 -16.60 -9.78 10.18
N GLU A 120 -17.44 -10.40 11.01
CA GLU A 120 -18.50 -11.28 10.56
C GLU A 120 -19.76 -10.47 10.17
N TYR A 121 -19.96 -10.31 8.87
CA TYR A 121 -21.16 -9.71 8.29
C TYR A 121 -22.16 -10.77 7.84
N LYS A 122 -23.42 -10.66 8.28
CA LYS A 122 -24.53 -11.51 7.83
C LYS A 122 -25.74 -10.67 7.46
N VAL A 123 -26.58 -11.18 6.56
CA VAL A 123 -27.87 -10.57 6.23
C VAL A 123 -28.97 -11.60 6.48
N LEU A 124 -29.75 -11.39 7.53
CA LEU A 124 -30.85 -12.27 7.91
C LEU A 124 -32.18 -11.58 7.58
N LYS A 125 -32.99 -12.20 6.72
CA LYS A 125 -34.31 -11.66 6.31
C LYS A 125 -34.22 -10.22 5.78
N GLU A 126 -33.28 -9.98 4.85
CA GLU A 126 -33.02 -8.69 4.20
C GLU A 126 -32.53 -7.58 5.16
N ARG A 127 -32.04 -7.95 6.34
CA ARG A 127 -31.49 -7.00 7.31
C ARG A 127 -30.06 -7.34 7.68
N PRO A 128 -29.13 -6.37 7.61
CA PRO A 128 -27.77 -6.54 8.13
C PRO A 128 -27.79 -6.98 9.59
N ASN A 129 -26.94 -7.94 9.91
CA ASN A 129 -26.69 -8.45 11.23
C ASN A 129 -25.17 -8.53 11.41
N ILE A 130 -24.66 -7.68 12.30
CA ILE A 130 -23.24 -7.64 12.66
C ILE A 130 -23.09 -8.61 13.83
N THR A 131 -22.41 -9.73 13.58
CA THR A 131 -22.37 -10.81 14.56
C THR A 131 -21.16 -10.69 15.49
N THR A 132 -19.97 -10.55 14.91
CA THR A 132 -18.71 -10.66 15.67
C THR A 132 -17.60 -9.89 15.00
N VAL A 133 -16.77 -9.18 15.80
CA VAL A 133 -15.44 -8.75 15.37
C VAL A 133 -14.44 -9.48 16.26
N LYS A 134 -13.66 -10.38 15.68
CA LYS A 134 -12.71 -11.22 16.43
C LYS A 134 -11.28 -10.88 16.00
N PRO A 135 -10.31 -10.90 16.93
CA PRO A 135 -8.91 -10.83 16.56
C PRO A 135 -8.62 -11.92 15.53
N TRP A 136 -8.06 -11.50 14.40
CA TRP A 136 -7.52 -12.41 13.41
C TRP A 136 -6.03 -12.52 13.71
N GLY A 137 -5.55 -13.73 13.99
CA GLY A 137 -4.11 -13.98 14.02
C GLY A 137 -3.54 -13.58 12.66
N ARG A 138 -2.36 -12.97 12.65
CA ARG A 138 -1.73 -12.56 11.39
C ARG A 138 -1.72 -13.82 10.51
N GLN A 139 -2.16 -13.76 9.26
CA GLN A 139 -1.81 -14.87 8.35
C GLN A 139 -0.30 -14.86 8.06
N ASP A 140 0.43 -13.82 8.49
CA ASP A 140 1.89 -13.88 8.63
C ASP A 140 2.34 -14.72 9.85
N ASP A 141 1.41 -15.24 10.67
CA ASP A 141 1.60 -16.41 11.55
C ASP A 141 1.50 -17.72 10.73
N VAL A 142 1.87 -17.68 9.44
CA VAL A 142 2.79 -18.71 8.94
C VAL A 142 4.10 -18.53 9.72
N ASP A 143 4.03 -18.85 11.03
CA ASP A 143 5.12 -19.18 11.93
C ASP A 143 5.70 -20.54 11.49
N GLY A 144 6.07 -20.62 10.22
CA GLY A 144 7.19 -21.44 9.81
C GLY A 144 8.40 -20.49 9.84
N PRO A 145 9.43 -20.72 10.68
CA PRO A 145 10.69 -19.99 10.52
C PRO A 145 11.10 -20.16 9.07
N CYS A 146 11.12 -19.08 8.26
CA CYS A 146 11.39 -19.05 6.82
C CYS A 146 11.86 -20.42 6.32
N ALA A 147 10.92 -21.35 6.09
CA ALA A 147 11.27 -22.77 6.04
C ALA A 147 12.23 -23.02 4.87
N ASP A 148 12.10 -22.13 3.88
CA ASP A 148 12.95 -22.00 2.73
C ASP A 148 13.95 -20.87 2.98
N LYS A 149 15.21 -21.24 3.25
CA LYS A 149 16.37 -20.32 3.34
C LYS A 149 16.50 -19.38 2.13
N GLU A 150 15.84 -19.71 1.02
CA GLU A 150 15.83 -18.94 -0.21
C GLU A 150 15.28 -17.51 -0.03
N TRP A 151 14.33 -17.31 0.89
CA TRP A 151 13.68 -15.99 1.08
C TRP A 151 14.26 -15.17 2.22
N ASP A 152 15.27 -15.70 2.90
CA ASP A 152 15.96 -15.00 3.97
C ASP A 152 16.92 -13.96 3.39
N MET A 153 16.54 -12.69 3.49
CA MET A 153 17.33 -11.58 2.95
C MET A 153 18.68 -11.40 3.65
N ARG A 154 18.88 -12.02 4.82
CA ARG A 154 20.19 -12.06 5.52
C ARG A 154 21.25 -12.75 4.67
N THR A 155 20.87 -13.61 3.72
CA THR A 155 21.81 -14.20 2.75
C THR A 155 22.43 -13.16 1.81
N TYR A 156 21.78 -12.00 1.61
CA TYR A 156 22.23 -10.90 0.75
C TYR A 156 22.91 -9.74 1.52
N GLN A 157 23.02 -9.84 2.85
CA GLN A 157 23.53 -8.75 3.70
C GLN A 157 24.96 -8.30 3.37
N SER A 158 25.75 -9.19 2.75
CA SER A 158 27.12 -8.90 2.30
C SER A 158 27.18 -7.96 1.09
N THR A 159 26.08 -7.89 0.34
CA THR A 159 25.95 -7.05 -0.87
C THR A 159 25.16 -5.79 -0.58
N PHE A 160 24.08 -5.90 0.20
CA PHE A 160 23.21 -4.77 0.55
C PHE A 160 22.99 -4.71 2.06
N PRO A 161 23.02 -3.51 2.67
CA PRO A 161 22.68 -3.37 4.08
C PRO A 161 21.21 -3.72 4.33
N LEU A 162 20.96 -4.29 5.50
CA LEU A 162 19.61 -4.58 6.00
C LEU A 162 19.20 -3.54 7.03
N TYR A 163 17.92 -3.15 6.98
CA TYR A 163 17.31 -2.21 7.89
C TYR A 163 16.05 -2.81 8.49
N SER A 164 15.83 -2.55 9.78
CA SER A 164 14.55 -2.83 10.42
C SER A 164 13.52 -1.76 10.04
N LEU A 165 12.25 -2.01 10.34
CA LEU A 165 11.18 -1.04 10.09
C LEU A 165 11.33 0.22 10.98
N GLU A 166 11.94 0.06 12.15
CA GLU A 166 12.22 1.12 13.12
C GLU A 166 13.34 2.07 12.64
N ASP A 167 14.25 1.58 11.79
CA ASP A 167 15.37 2.36 11.25
C ASP A 167 14.95 3.32 10.13
N VAL A 168 13.77 3.08 9.53
CA VAL A 168 13.30 3.81 8.35
C VAL A 168 12.29 4.87 8.75
N GLU A 169 12.69 6.14 8.69
CA GLU A 169 11.84 7.28 9.03
C GLU A 169 10.93 7.67 7.87
N VAL A 170 9.71 8.07 8.19
CA VAL A 170 8.70 8.48 7.21
C VAL A 170 8.44 9.99 7.37
N PRO A 171 8.58 10.81 6.31
CA PRO A 171 8.17 12.20 6.33
C PRO A 171 6.68 12.32 6.62
N TYR A 172 6.33 13.18 7.57
CA TYR A 172 4.94 13.52 7.85
C TYR A 172 4.84 14.96 8.36
N THR A 173 3.73 15.63 8.06
CA THR A 173 3.52 17.07 8.36
C THR A 173 2.64 17.31 9.57
N ASP A 174 1.72 16.40 9.89
CA ASP A 174 0.87 16.45 11.08
C ASP A 174 0.64 15.07 11.68
N GLY A 175 0.52 15.00 13.00
CA GLY A 175 0.32 13.73 13.72
C GLY A 175 -1.10 13.15 13.58
N GLU A 176 -1.97 13.75 12.76
CA GLU A 176 -3.37 13.34 12.62
C GLU A 176 -3.64 12.48 11.38
N SER A 177 -2.85 12.64 10.32
CA SER A 177 -3.01 11.96 9.03
C SER A 177 -2.02 10.82 8.78
N ILE A 178 -1.32 10.35 9.83
CA ILE A 178 -0.26 9.33 9.68
C ILE A 178 -0.75 8.05 8.98
N HIS A 179 -2.04 7.74 9.07
CA HIS A 179 -2.62 6.52 8.53
C HIS A 179 -2.94 6.61 7.03
N ASP A 180 -3.01 7.82 6.47
CA ASP A 180 -3.19 8.08 5.04
C ASP A 180 -1.85 8.04 4.28
N ILE A 181 -0.74 7.93 5.01
CA ILE A 181 0.59 7.94 4.42
C ILE A 181 0.84 6.62 3.69
N ILE A 182 1.07 6.73 2.38
CA ILE A 182 1.68 5.68 1.57
C ILE A 182 3.17 6.04 1.45
N PRO A 183 4.05 5.44 2.26
CA PRO A 183 5.44 5.86 2.30
C PRO A 183 6.11 5.49 0.97
N GLN A 184 6.44 6.49 0.17
CA GLN A 184 7.29 6.31 -1.03
C GLN A 184 8.63 7.03 -0.86
N ARG A 185 8.64 8.15 -0.14
CA ARG A 185 9.84 8.84 0.28
C ARG A 185 10.08 8.53 1.74
N VAL A 186 11.28 8.07 2.08
CA VAL A 186 11.68 7.74 3.45
C VAL A 186 13.09 8.25 3.73
N PHE A 187 13.48 8.27 5.00
CA PHE A 187 14.83 8.58 5.44
C PHE A 187 15.45 7.39 6.15
N VAL A 188 16.71 7.10 5.86
CA VAL A 188 17.49 6.08 6.55
C VAL A 188 18.86 6.68 6.84
N ASN A 189 19.22 6.78 8.13
CA ASN A 189 20.46 7.41 8.57
C ASN A 189 20.69 8.82 7.97
N GLY A 190 19.63 9.62 7.86
CA GLY A 190 19.67 10.96 7.28
C GLY A 190 19.73 11.03 5.75
N LYS A 191 19.83 9.89 5.04
CA LYS A 191 19.75 9.81 3.59
C LYS A 191 18.29 9.67 3.13
N THR A 192 17.88 10.45 2.13
CA THR A 192 16.56 10.27 1.49
C THR A 192 16.61 9.07 0.53
N CYS A 193 15.63 8.19 0.64
CA CYS A 193 15.47 7.01 -0.20
C CYS A 193 14.04 6.94 -0.76
N PHE A 194 13.89 6.27 -1.90
CA PHE A 194 12.61 5.80 -2.39
C PHE A 194 12.31 4.41 -1.78
N TYR A 195 11.20 4.27 -1.07
CA TYR A 195 10.75 3.01 -0.51
C TYR A 195 9.74 2.34 -1.43
N LYS A 196 10.02 1.10 -1.80
CA LYS A 196 9.09 0.22 -2.50
C LYS A 196 8.65 -0.88 -1.54
N SER A 197 7.38 -0.89 -1.16
CA SER A 197 6.81 -2.00 -0.38
C SER A 197 6.85 -3.29 -1.20
N CYS A 198 7.19 -4.40 -0.54
CA CYS A 198 7.04 -5.74 -1.10
C CYS A 198 5.76 -6.35 -0.53
N TYR A 199 4.91 -6.87 -1.40
CA TYR A 199 3.67 -7.55 -1.00
C TYR A 199 3.87 -9.07 -0.91
N SER A 200 4.88 -9.60 -1.58
CA SER A 200 5.31 -10.99 -1.45
C SER A 200 6.82 -11.11 -1.29
N PRO A 201 7.32 -12.20 -0.66
CA PRO A 201 8.75 -12.51 -0.64
C PRO A 201 9.35 -12.70 -2.05
N TRP A 202 8.53 -13.17 -3.01
CA TRP A 202 8.92 -13.40 -4.40
C TRP A 202 9.34 -12.10 -5.11
N ASP A 203 8.54 -11.04 -4.94
CA ASP A 203 8.80 -9.73 -5.55
C ASP A 203 10.16 -9.18 -5.10
N ALA A 204 10.48 -9.36 -3.81
CA ALA A 204 11.74 -8.90 -3.26
C ALA A 204 12.92 -9.73 -3.76
N LEU A 205 12.80 -11.06 -3.74
CA LEU A 205 13.88 -11.97 -4.12
C LEU A 205 14.32 -11.76 -5.57
N GLU A 206 13.36 -11.65 -6.50
CA GLU A 206 13.67 -11.47 -7.91
C GLU A 206 14.41 -10.15 -8.14
N GLU A 207 13.96 -9.07 -7.49
CA GLU A 207 14.59 -7.76 -7.62
C GLU A 207 15.97 -7.70 -6.98
N VAL A 208 16.12 -8.20 -5.74
CA VAL A 208 17.42 -8.25 -5.05
C VAL A 208 18.42 -9.07 -5.86
N THR A 209 18.01 -10.21 -6.41
CA THR A 209 18.86 -11.06 -7.26
C THR A 209 19.34 -10.32 -8.51
N LYS A 210 18.49 -9.51 -9.16
CA LYS A 210 18.89 -8.68 -10.31
C LYS A 210 19.99 -7.69 -9.91
N TYR A 211 19.82 -7.00 -8.78
CA TYR A 211 20.81 -6.03 -8.31
C TYR A 211 22.11 -6.67 -7.83
N CYS A 212 22.06 -7.88 -7.25
CA CYS A 212 23.26 -8.67 -6.95
C CYS A 212 24.07 -8.97 -8.21
N LYS A 213 23.41 -9.42 -9.29
CA LYS A 213 24.07 -9.67 -10.59
C LYS A 213 24.70 -8.40 -11.15
N ILE A 214 24.03 -7.25 -11.02
CA ILE A 214 24.59 -5.96 -11.43
C ILE A 214 25.84 -5.63 -10.60
N ALA A 215 25.78 -5.75 -9.27
CA ALA A 215 26.92 -5.48 -8.40
C ALA A 215 28.13 -6.39 -8.72
N GLN A 216 27.87 -7.65 -9.07
CA GLN A 216 28.90 -8.64 -9.42
C GLN A 216 29.43 -8.51 -10.85
N SER A 217 28.71 -7.83 -11.73
CA SER A 217 29.09 -7.68 -13.15
C SER A 217 30.33 -6.81 -13.37
N GLY A 218 30.73 -6.02 -12.36
CA GLY A 218 31.82 -5.04 -12.47
C GLY A 218 31.50 -3.87 -13.40
N LEU A 219 30.26 -3.75 -13.88
CA LEU A 219 29.82 -2.60 -14.67
C LEU A 219 29.93 -1.33 -13.85
N SER A 220 30.42 -0.26 -14.46
CA SER A 220 30.46 1.04 -13.80
C SER A 220 29.03 1.52 -13.53
N ILE A 221 28.80 1.97 -12.29
CA ILE A 221 27.53 2.55 -11.86
C ILE A 221 27.17 3.80 -12.70
N SER A 222 28.16 4.50 -13.25
CA SER A 222 27.94 5.64 -14.15
C SER A 222 27.30 5.25 -15.48
N ASP A 223 27.50 4.02 -15.93
CA ASP A 223 27.18 3.59 -17.30
C ASP A 223 25.78 2.95 -17.37
N LEU A 224 25.24 2.56 -16.23
CA LEU A 224 23.91 1.99 -16.11
C LEU A 224 22.89 3.09 -15.84
N ARG A 225 21.83 3.19 -16.64
CA ARG A 225 20.71 4.13 -16.39
C ARG A 225 19.55 3.40 -15.74
N THR A 226 19.74 2.99 -14.49
CA THR A 226 18.72 2.29 -13.70
C THR A 226 18.73 2.79 -12.27
N SER A 227 17.62 2.58 -11.57
CA SER A 227 17.51 2.81 -10.12
C SER A 227 18.62 2.08 -9.38
N ARG A 228 18.97 2.55 -8.19
CA ARG A 228 20.03 1.95 -7.36
C ARG A 228 19.45 1.39 -6.10
N LEU A 229 19.50 0.07 -5.94
CA LEU A 229 19.17 -0.55 -4.68
C LEU A 229 20.25 -0.18 -3.65
N SER A 230 19.82 0.47 -2.58
CA SER A 230 20.66 1.01 -1.52
C SER A 230 20.55 0.22 -0.21
N GLY A 231 19.50 -0.59 -0.06
CA GLY A 231 19.28 -1.45 1.10
C GLY A 231 17.96 -2.21 1.02
N ILE A 232 17.79 -3.12 1.96
CA ILE A 232 16.60 -3.98 2.07
C ILE A 232 16.00 -3.75 3.45
N VAL A 233 14.69 -3.51 3.51
CA VAL A 233 13.94 -3.42 4.77
C VAL A 233 13.37 -4.80 5.07
N THR A 234 13.65 -5.35 6.25
CA THR A 234 13.24 -6.70 6.62
C THR A 234 12.45 -6.72 7.93
N TYR A 235 11.63 -7.76 8.10
CA TYR A 235 11.15 -8.16 9.42
C TYR A 235 12.27 -8.85 10.22
N ARG A 236 12.00 -9.16 11.49
CA ARG A 236 12.96 -9.81 12.40
C ARG A 236 13.34 -11.22 11.97
N ASP A 237 12.46 -11.90 11.24
CA ASP A 237 12.67 -13.25 10.69
C ASP A 237 13.59 -13.28 9.47
N GLY A 238 13.90 -12.11 8.87
CA GLY A 238 14.73 -11.96 7.67
C GLY A 238 13.93 -11.83 6.37
N LEU A 239 12.60 -11.89 6.42
CA LEU A 239 11.75 -11.69 5.24
C LEU A 239 11.76 -10.22 4.81
N ALA A 240 11.81 -10.00 3.50
CA ALA A 240 11.75 -8.66 2.94
C ALA A 240 10.37 -8.04 3.17
N ARG A 241 10.36 -6.82 3.70
CA ARG A 241 9.17 -5.97 3.77
C ARG A 241 9.19 -4.88 2.69
N GLY A 242 10.36 -4.46 2.26
CA GLY A 242 10.49 -3.54 1.14
C GLY A 242 11.92 -3.28 0.74
N LEU A 243 12.08 -2.51 -0.32
CA LEU A 243 13.36 -2.19 -0.94
C LEU A 243 13.59 -0.68 -0.90
N LEU A 244 14.84 -0.29 -0.61
CA LEU A 244 15.24 1.11 -0.57
C LEU A 244 16.07 1.43 -1.79
N TYR A 245 15.60 2.37 -2.60
CA TYR A 245 16.34 2.89 -3.74
C TYR A 245 16.89 4.28 -3.47
N ASP A 246 17.98 4.63 -4.15
CA ASP A 246 18.44 6.01 -4.17
C ASP A 246 17.31 6.92 -4.66
N TRP A 247 17.07 8.01 -3.93
CA TRP A 247 16.09 9.00 -4.34
C TRP A 247 16.56 9.71 -5.60
N ILE A 248 15.72 9.71 -6.63
CA ILE A 248 15.95 10.44 -7.87
C ILE A 248 15.00 11.63 -7.87
N GLU A 249 15.54 12.83 -7.71
CA GLU A 249 14.76 14.06 -7.78
C GLU A 249 14.50 14.42 -9.25
N THR A 250 13.24 14.39 -9.64
CA THR A 250 12.75 14.85 -10.95
C THR A 250 12.21 16.27 -10.82
N LYS A 251 12.28 17.08 -11.88
CA LYS A 251 11.73 18.44 -11.87
C LYS A 251 10.21 18.47 -11.71
N ASP A 252 9.54 17.45 -12.25
CA ASP A 252 8.11 17.25 -12.11
C ASP A 252 7.82 16.12 -11.11
N PRO A 253 6.82 16.26 -10.22
CA PRO A 253 6.39 15.19 -9.35
C PRO A 253 5.74 14.07 -10.18
N GLY A 254 6.51 13.02 -10.46
CA GLY A 254 6.05 11.87 -11.25
C GLY A 254 7.10 10.77 -11.34
N THR A 255 6.64 9.54 -11.59
CA THR A 255 7.52 8.42 -11.94
C THR A 255 8.28 8.71 -13.24
N LEU A 256 9.52 8.24 -13.33
CA LEU A 256 10.37 8.33 -14.53
C LEU A 256 9.74 7.71 -15.81
N THR A 257 8.58 7.08 -15.69
CA THR A 257 7.78 6.47 -16.76
C THR A 257 7.52 7.41 -17.94
N TRP A 258 7.51 8.74 -17.72
CA TRP A 258 7.26 9.73 -18.77
C TRP A 258 8.44 10.67 -19.05
N ALA A 259 9.62 10.41 -18.46
CA ALA A 259 10.81 11.23 -18.68
C ALA A 259 11.46 10.88 -20.03
N ILE A 260 10.76 11.20 -21.12
CA ILE A 260 11.27 11.15 -22.48
C ILE A 260 11.71 12.58 -22.81
N GLU A 261 13.02 12.82 -22.71
CA GLU A 261 13.77 14.05 -23.03
C GLU A 261 14.08 15.03 -21.87
N ASP A 262 15.35 15.45 -21.87
CA ASP A 262 16.07 16.50 -21.11
C ASP A 262 15.89 16.69 -19.58
N ASP A 263 14.99 15.97 -18.93
CA ASP A 263 14.72 16.03 -17.48
C ASP A 263 15.49 15.03 -16.61
N VAL A 264 16.52 14.41 -17.20
CA VAL A 264 17.49 13.61 -16.44
C VAL A 264 18.32 14.54 -15.54
N PRO A 265 18.51 14.22 -14.24
CA PRO A 265 19.32 15.01 -13.31
C PRO A 265 20.71 15.34 -13.87
N ARG A 266 21.22 16.55 -13.59
CA ARG A 266 22.51 17.04 -14.10
C ARG A 266 23.69 16.10 -13.83
N SER A 267 23.60 15.23 -12.82
CA SER A 267 24.61 14.21 -12.50
C SER A 267 24.76 13.10 -13.56
N GLN A 268 23.88 13.03 -14.56
CA GLN A 268 23.92 12.01 -15.62
C GLN A 268 24.07 12.57 -17.04
N LYS A 269 24.35 13.88 -17.22
CA LYS A 269 24.62 14.45 -18.55
C LYS A 269 26.10 14.25 -18.94
N ILE A 270 26.38 13.28 -19.80
CA ILE A 270 27.68 13.12 -20.45
C ILE A 270 27.81 14.17 -21.56
N SER A 271 28.83 15.03 -21.51
CA SER A 271 29.16 15.95 -22.59
C SER A 271 29.85 15.21 -23.75
N GLY A 272 29.07 14.56 -24.61
CA GLY A 272 29.56 13.95 -25.84
C GLY A 272 29.35 14.89 -27.04
N ARG A 273 30.37 15.67 -27.41
CA ARG A 273 30.42 16.35 -28.72
C ARG A 273 30.47 15.29 -29.82
N PHE A 274 29.35 14.98 -30.44
CA PHE A 274 29.35 14.20 -31.68
C PHE A 274 29.85 15.08 -32.82
N ARG A 275 31.04 14.76 -33.33
CA ARG A 275 31.44 15.17 -34.67
C ARG A 275 30.73 14.25 -35.66
N SER A 276 29.94 14.87 -36.53
CA SER A 276 29.33 14.20 -37.69
C SER A 276 30.42 13.70 -38.62
N ALA A 277 30.32 12.44 -39.04
CA ALA A 277 31.01 11.93 -40.21
C ALA A 277 30.03 11.08 -41.02
N THR A 278 29.69 11.61 -42.18
CA THR A 278 28.92 11.05 -43.27
C THR A 278 29.66 9.88 -43.91
N LEU A 279 29.01 8.72 -44.04
CA LEU A 279 28.58 8.09 -45.30
C LEU A 279 27.93 6.73 -45.00
#